data_AF-A0A565C977-F1
#
_entry.id   AF-A0A565C977-F1
#
_cell.length_a   1.000
_cell.length_b   1.000
_cell.length_c   1.000
_cell.angle_alpha   90.00
_cell.angle_beta   90.00
_cell.angle_gamma   90.00
#
_symmetry.space_group_name_H-M   'P 1'
#
loop_
_entity.id
_entity.type
_entity.pdbx_description
1 polymer ?
#
loop_
_entity_poly.entity_id
_entity_poly.type
_entity_poly.pdbx_seq_one_letter_code
_entity_poly.pdbx_strand_id
1 'polypeptide(L)'
;MDVLRISILLNFLYFALVNGQNYNVLNFSAKGDGHTDDSTAFAKSWNATCNGEGDMKTLYIPAGKTFLTQSILFQGPCKSSSIKVQLDGVIVAPSNKGAWLSYKFLGWINFSNVLGLTIVGSGTINGRGSSFWEQNSKISQRPTALHILGCDNLRISGITSIDSPKNHISIKSCKNVTISNINLLAPEQSPNTDGIDISASTSINIFNSTIKTGDDCIAINTGTVNINITRINCGPGHGISVGSLGAQGVDAVVSNVQVTHCTFNQTKNGARIKTWPGGEGYAKNISFENITLINAQNPIIIDQHYINKGRPYAIEESAVAISDINFVGFRGTTSSKDAIILRCSEITHCKDVVMDGIDITMVNGGKPTVDCQYVDGKSNDVNLMHSIFLIGQTTHQPVRSVSLPSRIHPFSVKLRAALNRFSIWQRSSSSISVSVSFGSETLLVGLMNLNELYGCMHKLLESPYVKHTLPHHKKGELLEDSLDGSVLFLDVCEAAREAIVSLREHVTNLKSTLLRRKSGVRREGG
;
A
#
# COMPACT_ATOMS: atom_id res chain seq x y z
N MET A 1 57.57 -4.92 -32.60
CA MET A 1 56.14 -5.23 -32.81
C MET A 1 55.45 -5.73 -31.54
N ASP A 2 56.20 -6.22 -30.55
CA ASP A 2 55.63 -6.89 -29.37
C ASP A 2 55.11 -5.95 -28.27
N VAL A 3 55.73 -4.78 -28.08
CA VAL A 3 55.28 -3.82 -27.05
C VAL A 3 53.89 -3.27 -27.34
N LEU A 4 53.55 -3.01 -28.60
CA LEU A 4 52.23 -2.55 -29.01
C LEU A 4 51.16 -3.64 -28.82
N ARG A 5 51.50 -4.91 -29.13
CA ARG A 5 50.59 -6.06 -28.91
C ARG A 5 50.35 -6.31 -27.43
N ILE A 6 51.40 -6.22 -26.60
CA ILE A 6 51.30 -6.35 -25.14
C ILE A 6 50.49 -5.19 -24.54
N SER A 7 50.70 -3.96 -25.01
CA SER A 7 49.92 -2.79 -24.57
C SER A 7 48.44 -2.88 -24.97
N ILE A 8 48.13 -3.37 -26.17
CA ILE A 8 46.75 -3.61 -26.60
C ILE A 8 46.12 -4.72 -25.75
N LEU A 9 46.83 -5.84 -25.53
CA LEU A 9 46.34 -6.93 -24.67
C LEU A 9 46.11 -6.49 -23.23
N LEU A 10 47.03 -5.71 -22.64
CA LEU A 10 46.88 -5.17 -21.29
C LEU A 10 45.74 -4.16 -21.20
N ASN A 11 45.54 -3.31 -22.22
CA ASN A 11 44.39 -2.42 -22.28
C ASN A 11 43.08 -3.19 -22.46
N PHE A 12 43.04 -4.27 -23.26
CA PHE A 12 41.87 -5.13 -23.40
C PHE A 12 41.57 -5.92 -22.11
N LEU A 13 42.59 -6.45 -21.45
CA LEU A 13 42.48 -7.09 -20.13
C LEU A 13 42.01 -6.08 -19.08
N TYR A 14 42.55 -4.87 -19.07
CA TYR A 14 42.12 -3.78 -18.20
C TYR A 14 40.67 -3.38 -18.50
N PHE A 15 40.27 -3.26 -19.77
CA PHE A 15 38.89 -2.98 -20.17
C PHE A 15 37.92 -4.10 -19.77
N ALA A 16 38.35 -5.36 -19.85
CA ALA A 16 37.58 -6.54 -19.46
C ALA A 16 37.54 -6.77 -17.93
N LEU A 17 38.56 -6.29 -17.20
CA LEU A 17 38.60 -6.31 -15.74
C LEU A 17 37.82 -5.13 -15.13
N VAL A 18 37.78 -3.98 -15.82
CA VAL A 18 37.08 -2.76 -15.39
C VAL A 18 35.59 -2.78 -15.78
N ASN A 19 35.23 -3.41 -16.90
CA ASN A 19 33.84 -3.69 -17.25
C ASN A 19 33.49 -5.11 -16.84
N GLY A 20 32.81 -5.27 -15.69
CA GLY A 20 32.34 -6.56 -15.20
C GLY A 20 31.64 -7.40 -16.29
N GLN A 21 31.62 -8.73 -16.10
CA GLN A 21 31.08 -9.68 -17.08
C GLN A 21 29.70 -9.25 -17.61
N ASN A 22 29.62 -9.06 -18.93
CA ASN A 22 28.45 -8.54 -19.62
C ASN A 22 27.68 -9.69 -20.31
N TYR A 23 26.43 -9.89 -19.89
CA TYR A 23 25.50 -10.88 -20.39
C TYR A 23 24.49 -10.19 -21.31
N ASN A 24 24.86 -10.02 -22.58
CA ASN A 24 23.98 -9.46 -23.60
C ASN A 24 22.88 -10.46 -23.95
N VAL A 25 21.61 -10.06 -23.87
CA VAL A 25 20.45 -10.91 -24.18
C VAL A 25 20.49 -11.54 -25.58
N LEU A 26 21.13 -10.88 -26.55
CA LEU A 26 21.33 -11.40 -27.91
C LEU A 26 22.20 -12.68 -27.92
N ASN A 27 23.17 -12.78 -27.01
CA ASN A 27 24.01 -13.97 -26.87
C ASN A 27 23.22 -15.17 -26.29
N PHE A 28 22.01 -14.92 -25.80
CA PHE A 28 21.07 -15.92 -25.28
C PHE A 28 19.89 -16.15 -26.22
N SER A 29 20.08 -15.87 -27.51
CA SER A 29 19.12 -16.10 -28.61
C SER A 29 17.93 -15.14 -28.65
N ALA A 30 17.97 -14.01 -27.94
CA ALA A 30 16.97 -12.96 -28.14
C ALA A 30 17.04 -12.42 -29.57
N LYS A 31 15.90 -12.20 -30.22
CA LYS A 31 15.81 -11.64 -31.57
C LYS A 31 15.83 -10.13 -31.56
N GLY A 32 15.11 -9.51 -30.61
CA GLY A 32 15.04 -8.06 -30.52
C GLY A 32 14.37 -7.40 -31.73
N ASP A 33 13.39 -8.08 -32.32
CA ASP A 33 12.59 -7.64 -33.49
C ASP A 33 11.21 -7.07 -33.13
N GLY A 34 10.81 -7.10 -31.86
CA GLY A 34 9.54 -6.61 -31.33
C GLY A 34 8.34 -7.53 -31.58
N HIS A 35 8.57 -8.72 -32.15
CA HIS A 35 7.54 -9.67 -32.58
C HIS A 35 7.76 -11.08 -32.05
N THR A 36 9.01 -11.54 -31.98
CA THR A 36 9.36 -12.84 -31.42
C THR A 36 9.37 -12.75 -29.90
N ASP A 37 8.77 -13.73 -29.22
CA ASP A 37 8.79 -13.79 -27.75
C ASP A 37 10.21 -14.11 -27.24
N ASP A 38 10.87 -13.09 -26.70
CA ASP A 38 12.22 -13.12 -26.18
C ASP A 38 12.29 -13.52 -24.68
N SER A 39 11.15 -13.85 -24.05
CA SER A 39 11.09 -14.15 -22.60
C SER A 39 12.06 -15.26 -22.17
N THR A 40 12.17 -16.31 -22.98
CA THR A 40 13.08 -17.44 -22.70
C THR A 40 14.55 -17.00 -22.80
N ALA A 41 14.89 -16.12 -23.73
CA ALA A 41 16.24 -15.58 -23.86
C ALA A 41 16.61 -14.70 -22.66
N PHE A 42 15.67 -13.86 -22.20
CA PHE A 42 15.83 -13.04 -21.00
C PHE A 42 16.02 -13.91 -19.74
N ALA A 43 15.22 -14.97 -19.57
CA ALA A 43 15.36 -15.89 -18.45
C ALA A 43 16.73 -16.60 -18.45
N LYS A 44 17.20 -17.08 -19.61
CA LYS A 44 18.52 -17.70 -19.76
C LYS A 44 19.65 -16.71 -19.46
N SER A 45 19.56 -15.50 -20.01
CA SER A 45 20.55 -14.44 -19.80
C SER A 45 20.63 -14.04 -18.32
N TRP A 46 19.48 -13.88 -17.66
CA TRP A 46 19.42 -13.61 -16.22
C TRP A 46 20.05 -14.73 -15.39
N ASN A 47 19.70 -15.98 -15.68
CA ASN A 47 20.27 -17.12 -14.96
C ASN A 47 21.81 -17.13 -15.05
N ALA A 48 22.37 -16.79 -16.21
CA ALA A 48 23.81 -16.65 -16.39
C ALA A 48 24.38 -15.43 -15.64
N THR A 49 23.70 -14.28 -15.69
CA THR A 49 24.09 -13.06 -14.94
C THR A 49 24.14 -13.32 -13.43
N CYS A 50 23.08 -13.90 -12.89
CA CYS A 50 22.87 -14.08 -11.45
C CYS A 50 23.81 -15.15 -10.85
N ASN A 51 24.22 -16.14 -11.65
CA ASN A 51 25.12 -17.22 -11.24
C ASN A 51 26.60 -17.03 -11.66
N GLY A 52 26.92 -15.92 -12.33
CA GLY A 52 28.27 -15.61 -12.78
C GLY A 52 29.25 -15.34 -11.63
N GLU A 53 30.53 -15.59 -11.86
CA GLU A 53 31.61 -15.41 -10.86
C GLU A 53 32.28 -14.04 -10.96
N GLY A 54 32.55 -13.39 -9.83
CA GLY A 54 33.17 -12.07 -9.74
C GLY A 54 32.21 -10.98 -9.26
N ASP A 55 32.74 -9.80 -8.97
CA ASP A 55 32.05 -8.85 -8.08
C ASP A 55 30.90 -8.09 -8.73
N MET A 56 31.00 -7.70 -10.01
CA MET A 56 29.94 -6.99 -10.73
C MET A 56 29.44 -7.81 -11.93
N LYS A 57 28.11 -7.88 -12.08
CA LYS A 57 27.44 -8.59 -13.19
C LYS A 57 26.52 -7.64 -13.94
N THR A 58 26.59 -7.64 -15.28
CA THR A 58 25.70 -6.81 -16.09
C THR A 58 24.81 -7.68 -16.97
N LEU A 59 23.49 -7.61 -16.79
CA LEU A 59 22.52 -8.01 -17.82
C LEU A 59 22.37 -6.84 -18.79
N TYR A 60 22.64 -7.05 -20.07
CA TYR A 60 22.60 -5.98 -21.07
C TYR A 60 21.49 -6.18 -22.10
N ILE A 61 20.63 -5.17 -22.20
CA ILE A 61 19.58 -5.03 -23.22
C ILE A 61 20.00 -3.91 -24.19
N PRO A 62 20.50 -4.26 -25.40
CA PRO A 62 21.18 -3.32 -26.28
C PRO A 62 20.24 -2.32 -26.97
N ALA A 63 20.79 -1.14 -27.25
CA ALA A 63 20.13 -0.11 -28.06
C ALA A 63 19.82 -0.59 -29.49
N GLY A 64 18.83 0.04 -30.13
CA GLY A 64 18.43 -0.29 -31.51
C GLY A 64 17.66 -1.61 -31.67
N LYS A 65 17.29 -2.26 -30.56
CA LYS A 65 16.52 -3.50 -30.51
C LYS A 65 15.24 -3.34 -29.70
N THR A 66 14.22 -4.10 -30.09
CA THR A 66 12.91 -4.13 -29.42
C THR A 66 12.62 -5.57 -29.00
N PHE A 67 12.46 -5.84 -27.72
CA PHE A 67 12.29 -7.20 -27.20
C PHE A 67 10.84 -7.37 -26.74
N LEU A 68 10.08 -8.24 -27.41
CA LEU A 68 8.75 -8.64 -26.93
C LEU A 68 8.94 -9.66 -25.82
N THR A 69 8.37 -9.40 -24.64
CA THR A 69 8.40 -10.39 -23.55
C THR A 69 7.01 -10.56 -22.95
N GLN A 70 6.68 -11.81 -22.60
CA GLN A 70 5.64 -12.16 -21.64
C GLN A 70 6.07 -11.73 -20.23
N SER A 71 5.32 -12.13 -19.20
CA SER A 71 5.74 -11.93 -17.80
C SER A 71 7.06 -12.66 -17.53
N ILE A 72 8.06 -11.93 -17.04
CA ILE A 72 9.39 -12.42 -16.71
C ILE A 72 9.71 -12.17 -15.24
N LEU A 73 10.41 -13.13 -14.64
CA LEU A 73 10.88 -13.07 -13.25
C LEU A 73 12.40 -13.20 -13.20
N PHE A 74 13.03 -12.16 -12.68
CA PHE A 74 14.44 -12.09 -12.33
C PHE A 74 14.59 -12.35 -10.84
N GLN A 75 14.74 -13.63 -10.51
CA GLN A 75 14.82 -14.13 -9.14
C GLN A 75 16.28 -14.16 -8.66
N GLY A 76 16.53 -13.64 -7.46
CA GLY A 76 17.72 -13.88 -6.66
C GLY A 76 17.48 -14.93 -5.54
N PRO A 77 18.42 -15.12 -4.59
CA PRO A 77 19.67 -14.37 -4.46
C PRO A 77 20.64 -14.68 -5.59
N CYS A 78 21.39 -13.68 -6.03
CA CYS A 78 22.50 -13.85 -6.96
C CYS A 78 23.80 -14.06 -6.21
N LYS A 79 24.80 -14.68 -6.87
CA LYS A 79 26.12 -14.90 -6.27
C LYS A 79 26.86 -13.59 -6.00
N SER A 80 26.67 -12.60 -6.86
CA SER A 80 27.16 -11.24 -6.68
C SER A 80 26.12 -10.38 -5.95
N SER A 81 26.61 -9.49 -5.08
CA SER A 81 25.83 -8.45 -4.41
C SER A 81 25.74 -7.14 -5.21
N SER A 82 26.21 -7.12 -6.46
CA SER A 82 26.20 -5.96 -7.37
C SER A 82 25.76 -6.40 -8.76
N ILE A 83 24.44 -6.34 -8.97
CA ILE A 83 23.80 -6.72 -10.23
C ILE A 83 23.34 -5.48 -10.96
N LYS A 84 23.94 -5.22 -12.13
CA LYS A 84 23.55 -4.16 -13.04
C LYS A 84 22.64 -4.72 -14.14
N VAL A 85 21.54 -4.03 -14.41
CA VAL A 85 20.72 -4.20 -15.61
C VAL A 85 20.90 -2.93 -16.45
N GLN A 86 21.62 -3.04 -17.55
CA GLN A 86 21.81 -1.96 -18.51
C GLN A 86 20.72 -2.07 -19.58
N LEU A 87 19.69 -1.23 -19.46
CA LEU A 87 18.54 -1.13 -20.37
C LEU A 87 18.73 0.04 -21.33
N ASP A 88 19.23 -0.24 -22.54
CA ASP A 88 19.37 0.76 -23.61
C ASP A 88 18.42 0.52 -24.79
N GLY A 89 17.87 -0.69 -24.91
CA GLY A 89 16.85 -1.03 -25.91
C GLY A 89 15.42 -0.75 -25.45
N VAL A 90 14.46 -1.31 -26.19
CA VAL A 90 13.03 -1.26 -25.84
C VAL A 90 12.58 -2.65 -25.42
N ILE A 91 11.89 -2.78 -24.29
CA ILE A 91 11.13 -3.97 -23.93
C ILE A 91 9.66 -3.64 -24.15
N VAL A 92 8.93 -4.48 -24.90
CA VAL A 92 7.51 -4.27 -25.22
C VAL A 92 6.68 -5.43 -24.72
N ALA A 93 5.52 -5.10 -24.16
CA ALA A 93 4.56 -6.10 -23.71
C ALA A 93 3.79 -6.71 -24.91
N PRO A 94 3.06 -7.82 -24.71
CA PRO A 94 2.10 -8.31 -25.68
C PRO A 94 1.13 -7.21 -26.14
N SER A 95 0.72 -7.27 -27.40
CA SER A 95 0.01 -6.17 -28.08
C SER A 95 -1.34 -5.81 -27.47
N ASN A 96 -1.98 -6.75 -26.76
CA ASN A 96 -3.23 -6.54 -26.03
C ASN A 96 -3.39 -7.61 -24.94
N LYS A 97 -4.34 -7.42 -24.02
CA LYS A 97 -4.63 -8.32 -22.89
C LYS A 97 -4.85 -9.79 -23.28
N GLY A 98 -5.38 -10.07 -24.47
CA GLY A 98 -5.61 -11.43 -24.97
C GLY A 98 -4.35 -12.15 -25.46
N ALA A 99 -3.28 -11.40 -25.76
CA ALA A 99 -1.99 -11.95 -26.18
C ALA A 99 -1.05 -12.32 -25.01
N TRP A 100 -1.47 -12.03 -23.77
CA TRP A 100 -0.71 -12.43 -22.58
C TRP A 100 -0.98 -13.90 -22.27
N LEU A 101 0.08 -14.70 -22.19
CA LEU A 101 -0.03 -16.13 -21.89
C LEU A 101 -0.38 -16.40 -20.41
N SER A 102 0.01 -15.49 -19.51
CA SER A 102 -0.25 -15.60 -18.07
C SER A 102 -0.17 -14.22 -17.40
N TYR A 103 -1.19 -13.91 -16.60
CA TYR A 103 -1.23 -12.80 -15.64
C TYR A 103 -1.03 -13.27 -14.20
N LYS A 104 -0.52 -14.50 -13.99
CA LYS A 104 -0.41 -15.11 -12.65
C LYS A 104 0.52 -14.36 -11.70
N PHE A 105 1.37 -13.49 -12.23
CA PHE A 105 2.26 -12.62 -11.45
C PHE A 105 1.73 -11.20 -11.50
N LEU A 106 1.66 -10.53 -10.34
CA LEU A 106 1.15 -9.16 -10.19
C LEU A 106 1.96 -8.09 -10.97
N GLY A 107 3.00 -8.51 -11.71
CA GLY A 107 3.84 -7.68 -12.56
C GLY A 107 4.27 -8.37 -13.86
N TRP A 108 4.67 -7.54 -14.82
CA TRP A 108 5.20 -7.94 -16.12
C TRP A 108 6.71 -8.22 -16.03
N ILE A 109 7.50 -7.21 -15.67
CA ILE A 109 8.94 -7.35 -15.40
C ILE A 109 9.12 -7.38 -13.90
N ASN A 110 9.51 -8.53 -13.36
CA ASN A 110 9.59 -8.74 -11.91
C ASN A 110 11.04 -8.95 -11.48
N PHE A 111 11.48 -8.24 -10.44
CA PHE A 111 12.72 -8.52 -9.71
C PHE A 111 12.38 -8.91 -8.28
N SER A 112 12.97 -10.01 -7.81
CA SER A 112 12.65 -10.58 -6.50
C SER A 112 13.92 -11.00 -5.78
N ASN A 113 14.13 -10.48 -4.57
CA ASN A 113 15.24 -10.83 -3.68
C ASN A 113 16.64 -10.64 -4.32
N VAL A 114 16.84 -9.55 -5.06
CA VAL A 114 18.12 -9.21 -5.68
C VAL A 114 18.79 -8.10 -4.87
N LEU A 115 19.88 -8.45 -4.19
CA LEU A 115 20.70 -7.50 -3.42
C LEU A 115 21.54 -6.63 -4.36
N GLY A 116 21.57 -5.32 -4.11
CA GLY A 116 22.41 -4.37 -4.86
C GLY A 116 22.03 -4.24 -6.34
N LEU A 117 20.74 -4.37 -6.64
CA LEU A 117 20.21 -4.24 -7.99
C LEU A 117 20.32 -2.79 -8.49
N THR A 118 20.94 -2.59 -9.65
CA THR A 118 21.04 -1.30 -10.35
C THR A 118 20.43 -1.41 -11.73
N ILE A 119 19.27 -0.79 -11.97
CA ILE A 119 18.62 -0.69 -13.28
C ILE A 119 18.92 0.68 -13.88
N VAL A 120 19.68 0.74 -14.96
CA VAL A 120 20.11 1.99 -15.59
C VAL A 120 20.08 1.92 -17.11
N GLY A 121 20.09 3.08 -17.75
CA GLY A 121 20.22 3.21 -19.19
C GLY A 121 19.25 4.25 -19.74
N SER A 122 19.13 4.30 -21.05
CA SER A 122 18.23 5.23 -21.76
C SER A 122 17.03 4.54 -22.41
N GLY A 123 16.90 3.23 -22.20
CA GLY A 123 15.89 2.39 -22.82
C GLY A 123 14.49 2.58 -22.28
N THR A 124 13.54 1.91 -22.93
CA THR A 124 12.10 2.08 -22.69
C THR A 124 11.42 0.76 -22.32
N ILE A 125 10.56 0.79 -21.30
CA ILE A 125 9.63 -0.29 -20.94
C ILE A 125 8.23 0.13 -21.43
N ASN A 126 7.74 -0.46 -22.52
CA ASN A 126 6.43 -0.17 -23.10
C ASN A 126 5.40 -1.24 -22.73
N GLY A 127 4.50 -0.89 -21.82
CA GLY A 127 3.50 -1.79 -21.26
C GLY A 127 2.30 -2.09 -22.17
N ARG A 128 2.11 -1.34 -23.26
CA ARG A 128 0.96 -1.46 -24.19
C ARG A 128 -0.39 -1.61 -23.46
N GLY A 129 -0.58 -0.80 -22.42
CA GLY A 129 -1.63 -0.96 -21.41
C GLY A 129 -3.06 -0.67 -21.87
N SER A 130 -3.27 -0.04 -23.03
CA SER A 130 -4.57 0.49 -23.47
C SER A 130 -5.72 -0.51 -23.39
N SER A 131 -5.51 -1.76 -23.80
CA SER A 131 -6.54 -2.80 -23.73
C SER A 131 -6.98 -3.19 -22.30
N PHE A 132 -6.19 -2.86 -21.28
CA PHE A 132 -6.51 -3.07 -19.86
C PHE A 132 -7.28 -1.90 -19.23
N TRP A 133 -7.35 -0.75 -19.91
CA TRP A 133 -8.02 0.45 -19.42
C TRP A 133 -9.51 0.50 -19.76
N GLU A 134 -10.01 -0.45 -20.55
CA GLU A 134 -11.43 -0.61 -20.86
C GLU A 134 -12.26 -0.87 -19.58
N GLN A 135 -13.50 -0.34 -19.52
CA GLN A 135 -14.35 -0.36 -18.32
C GLN A 135 -14.58 -1.75 -17.69
N ASN A 136 -14.59 -2.82 -18.49
CA ASN A 136 -14.85 -4.18 -18.02
C ASN A 136 -13.60 -4.89 -17.47
N SER A 137 -12.43 -4.27 -17.51
CA SER A 137 -11.17 -4.89 -17.09
C SER A 137 -10.97 -4.81 -15.58
N LYS A 138 -10.94 -5.97 -14.91
CA LYS A 138 -10.69 -6.04 -13.46
C LYS A 138 -9.30 -5.55 -13.11
N ILE A 139 -9.19 -4.62 -12.17
CA ILE A 139 -7.90 -4.08 -11.68
C ILE A 139 -6.96 -5.20 -11.22
N SER A 140 -7.49 -6.23 -10.56
CA SER A 140 -6.72 -7.38 -10.06
C SER A 140 -6.08 -8.25 -11.15
N GLN A 141 -6.42 -8.02 -12.43
CA GLN A 141 -5.89 -8.76 -13.58
C GLN A 141 -4.90 -7.94 -14.40
N ARG A 142 -4.62 -6.68 -14.02
CA ARG A 142 -3.70 -5.79 -14.74
C ARG A 142 -2.29 -5.92 -14.16
N PRO A 143 -1.27 -6.29 -14.96
CA PRO A 143 0.09 -6.38 -14.45
C PRO A 143 0.71 -4.99 -14.25
N THR A 144 1.45 -4.83 -13.16
CA THR A 144 2.40 -3.72 -12.97
C THR A 144 3.51 -3.82 -14.03
N ALA A 145 3.97 -2.73 -14.64
CA ALA A 145 5.04 -2.82 -15.64
C ALA A 145 6.36 -3.32 -15.04
N LEU A 146 6.85 -2.67 -13.97
CA LEU A 146 8.05 -3.04 -13.24
C LEU A 146 7.74 -3.30 -11.75
N HIS A 147 7.82 -4.55 -11.32
CA HIS A 147 7.57 -4.95 -9.93
C HIS A 147 8.88 -5.36 -9.24
N ILE A 148 9.22 -4.68 -8.15
CA ILE A 148 10.43 -4.92 -7.36
C ILE A 148 10.03 -5.36 -5.96
N LEU A 149 10.45 -6.57 -5.59
CA LEU A 149 10.14 -7.21 -4.32
C LEU A 149 11.43 -7.61 -3.59
N GLY A 150 11.61 -7.17 -2.35
CA GLY A 150 12.73 -7.66 -1.52
C GLY A 150 14.12 -7.31 -2.04
N CYS A 151 14.27 -6.23 -2.82
CA CYS A 151 15.55 -5.84 -3.40
C CYS A 151 16.16 -4.68 -2.61
N ASP A 152 17.04 -5.01 -1.67
CA ASP A 152 17.76 -4.03 -0.85
C ASP A 152 18.93 -3.41 -1.62
N ASN A 153 19.27 -2.15 -1.31
CA ASN A 153 20.28 -1.35 -2.01
C ASN A 153 19.95 -1.17 -3.50
N LEU A 154 18.68 -0.92 -3.81
CA LEU A 154 18.17 -0.75 -5.16
C LEU A 154 18.51 0.65 -5.72
N ARG A 155 18.97 0.69 -6.97
CA ARG A 155 19.09 1.93 -7.76
C ARG A 155 18.35 1.80 -9.08
N ILE A 156 17.49 2.75 -9.42
CA ILE A 156 16.85 2.85 -10.74
C ILE A 156 17.13 4.25 -11.31
N SER A 157 17.67 4.34 -12.53
CA SER A 157 17.93 5.65 -13.14
C SER A 157 17.88 5.70 -14.65
N GLY A 158 17.40 6.81 -15.22
CA GLY A 158 17.50 7.12 -16.66
C GLY A 158 16.42 6.48 -17.55
N ILE A 159 15.77 5.42 -17.08
CA ILE A 159 14.81 4.66 -17.89
C ILE A 159 13.51 5.42 -18.14
N THR A 160 12.85 5.07 -19.24
CA THR A 160 11.48 5.51 -19.54
C THR A 160 10.52 4.32 -19.43
N SER A 161 9.35 4.53 -18.83
CA SER A 161 8.25 3.56 -18.87
C SER A 161 7.01 4.22 -19.45
N ILE A 162 6.39 3.56 -20.44
CA ILE A 162 5.23 4.08 -21.15
C ILE A 162 4.06 3.10 -21.08
N ASP A 163 2.86 3.64 -20.96
CA ASP A 163 1.58 2.93 -21.07
C ASP A 163 1.51 1.65 -20.23
N SER A 164 1.79 1.75 -18.93
CA SER A 164 1.67 0.60 -18.05
C SER A 164 0.19 0.13 -17.96
N PRO A 165 -0.10 -1.18 -17.98
CA PRO A 165 -1.46 -1.70 -17.78
C PRO A 165 -2.08 -1.30 -16.42
N LYS A 166 -1.22 -1.12 -15.42
CA LYS A 166 -1.55 -0.66 -14.06
C LYS A 166 -0.47 0.35 -13.64
N ASN A 167 0.01 0.34 -12.40
CA ASN A 167 1.09 1.21 -11.97
C ASN A 167 2.40 0.90 -12.73
N HIS A 168 3.25 1.91 -12.94
CA HIS A 168 4.49 1.77 -13.71
C HIS A 168 5.56 1.04 -12.89
N ILE A 169 5.79 1.47 -11.66
CA ILE A 169 6.77 0.89 -10.75
C ILE A 169 6.06 0.49 -9.45
N SER A 170 6.37 -0.69 -8.93
CA SER A 170 6.00 -1.11 -7.59
C SER A 170 7.26 -1.46 -6.80
N ILE A 171 7.45 -0.83 -5.65
CA ILE A 171 8.52 -1.09 -4.69
C ILE A 171 7.90 -1.70 -3.43
N LYS A 172 8.24 -2.95 -3.14
CA LYS A 172 7.69 -3.68 -2.00
C LYS A 172 8.78 -4.36 -1.20
N SER A 173 8.74 -4.22 0.12
CA SER A 173 9.65 -4.92 1.02
C SER A 173 11.13 -4.64 0.74
N CYS A 174 11.47 -3.41 0.33
CA CYS A 174 12.84 -3.02 -0.02
C CYS A 174 13.42 -2.04 1.02
N LYS A 175 14.75 -2.06 1.16
CA LYS A 175 15.50 -1.11 1.99
C LYS A 175 16.55 -0.37 1.17
N ASN A 176 16.76 0.90 1.47
CA ASN A 176 17.78 1.73 0.81
C ASN A 176 17.56 1.78 -0.72
N VAL A 177 16.49 2.44 -1.13
CA VAL A 177 16.07 2.56 -2.52
C VAL A 177 16.39 3.96 -3.05
N THR A 178 16.99 4.05 -4.23
CA THR A 178 17.22 5.32 -4.94
C THR A 178 16.63 5.26 -6.35
N ILE A 179 15.72 6.17 -6.68
CA ILE A 179 15.12 6.30 -8.01
C ILE A 179 15.36 7.72 -8.53
N SER A 180 15.93 7.87 -9.72
CA SER A 180 16.26 9.20 -10.24
C SER A 180 16.24 9.33 -11.75
N ASN A 181 15.95 10.52 -12.28
CA ASN A 181 16.05 10.79 -13.73
C ASN A 181 15.21 9.83 -14.58
N ILE A 182 14.02 9.43 -14.11
CA ILE A 182 13.11 8.56 -14.86
C ILE A 182 11.96 9.35 -15.48
N ASN A 183 11.38 8.79 -16.54
CA ASN A 183 10.16 9.29 -17.16
C ASN A 183 9.09 8.20 -17.13
N LEU A 184 7.96 8.48 -16.48
CA LEU A 184 6.81 7.57 -16.42
C LEU A 184 5.63 8.25 -17.12
N LEU A 185 5.14 7.64 -18.19
CA LEU A 185 4.21 8.28 -19.13
C LEU A 185 3.02 7.37 -19.43
N ALA A 186 1.82 7.83 -19.11
CA ALA A 186 0.55 7.26 -19.56
C ALA A 186 -0.48 8.40 -19.73
N PRO A 187 -1.54 8.22 -20.53
CA PRO A 187 -2.57 9.22 -20.72
C PRO A 187 -3.29 9.58 -19.41
N GLU A 188 -3.80 10.81 -19.26
CA GLU A 188 -4.55 11.22 -18.05
C GLU A 188 -5.77 10.32 -17.77
N GLN A 189 -6.40 9.80 -18.82
CA GLN A 189 -7.57 8.93 -18.72
C GLN A 189 -7.23 7.45 -18.44
N SER A 190 -5.95 7.07 -18.29
CA SER A 190 -5.58 5.67 -18.03
C SER A 190 -5.75 5.30 -16.55
N PRO A 191 -6.74 4.47 -16.18
CA PRO A 191 -7.10 4.23 -14.79
C PRO A 191 -6.06 3.40 -14.04
N ASN A 192 -5.72 3.80 -12.82
CA ASN A 192 -4.79 3.08 -11.92
C ASN A 192 -3.40 2.89 -12.51
N THR A 193 -2.95 3.89 -13.29
CA THR A 193 -1.62 3.92 -13.88
C THR A 193 -0.62 4.65 -13.00
N ASP A 194 -0.71 4.45 -11.69
CA ASP A 194 0.12 5.12 -10.69
C ASP A 194 1.61 5.07 -11.09
N GLY A 195 2.36 6.15 -10.88
CA GLY A 195 3.77 6.20 -11.26
C GLY A 195 4.59 5.22 -10.42
N ILE A 196 4.67 5.47 -9.12
CA ILE A 196 5.44 4.64 -8.19
C ILE A 196 4.58 4.29 -6.96
N ASP A 197 4.29 3.00 -6.80
CA ASP A 197 3.65 2.46 -5.60
C ASP A 197 4.70 1.92 -4.64
N ILE A 198 4.71 2.41 -3.40
CA ILE A 198 5.67 2.00 -2.36
C ILE A 198 4.91 1.37 -1.20
N SER A 199 5.39 0.21 -0.71
CA SER A 199 4.81 -0.45 0.47
C SER A 199 5.86 -1.23 1.24
N ALA A 200 5.68 -1.37 2.56
CA ALA A 200 6.52 -2.19 3.43
C ALA A 200 8.04 -1.93 3.28
N SER A 201 8.46 -0.70 2.97
CA SER A 201 9.83 -0.38 2.56
C SER A 201 10.43 0.73 3.43
N THR A 202 11.75 0.81 3.53
CA THR A 202 12.40 1.87 4.33
C THR A 202 13.60 2.52 3.65
N SER A 203 13.80 3.81 3.93
CA SER A 203 14.88 4.62 3.37
C SER A 203 14.79 4.69 1.84
N ILE A 204 13.80 5.44 1.35
CA ILE A 204 13.53 5.61 -0.08
C ILE A 204 13.84 7.06 -0.49
N ASN A 205 14.65 7.22 -1.54
CA ASN A 205 14.97 8.51 -2.15
C ASN A 205 14.49 8.52 -3.60
N ILE A 206 13.64 9.48 -3.98
CA ILE A 206 13.12 9.64 -5.34
C ILE A 206 13.36 11.08 -5.78
N PHE A 207 14.06 11.29 -6.90
CA PHE A 207 14.37 12.66 -7.33
C PHE A 207 14.52 12.89 -8.82
N ASN A 208 14.43 14.16 -9.24
CA ASN A 208 14.70 14.62 -10.61
C ASN A 208 13.94 13.82 -11.69
N SER A 209 12.65 13.58 -11.50
CA SER A 209 11.89 12.68 -12.39
C SER A 209 10.60 13.33 -12.88
N THR A 210 10.13 12.90 -14.04
CA THR A 210 8.86 13.35 -14.63
C THR A 210 7.86 12.19 -14.64
N ILE A 211 6.68 12.42 -14.07
CA ILE A 211 5.63 11.41 -13.95
C ILE A 211 4.33 12.01 -14.47
N LYS A 212 3.79 11.42 -15.54
CA LYS A 212 2.53 11.80 -16.17
C LYS A 212 1.70 10.54 -16.32
N THR A 213 0.59 10.45 -15.60
CA THR A 213 -0.21 9.23 -15.51
C THR A 213 -1.69 9.57 -15.35
N GLY A 214 -2.54 8.55 -15.27
CA GLY A 214 -3.97 8.74 -14.94
C GLY A 214 -4.32 8.47 -13.48
N ASP A 215 -3.34 8.29 -12.60
CA ASP A 215 -3.56 8.10 -11.16
C ASP A 215 -2.42 8.74 -10.35
N ASP A 216 -2.13 8.29 -9.14
CA ASP A 216 -1.09 8.87 -8.28
C ASP A 216 0.27 8.93 -8.98
N CYS A 217 0.98 10.07 -8.89
CA CYS A 217 2.37 10.11 -9.32
C CYS A 217 3.24 9.20 -8.44
N ILE A 218 3.04 9.30 -7.12
CA ILE A 218 3.69 8.44 -6.13
C ILE A 218 2.66 8.13 -5.04
N ALA A 219 2.45 6.85 -4.74
CA ALA A 219 1.58 6.37 -3.66
C ALA A 219 2.41 5.68 -2.57
N ILE A 220 2.37 6.24 -1.36
CA ILE A 220 3.11 5.75 -0.17
C ILE A 220 2.13 4.97 0.70
N ASN A 221 2.22 3.65 0.68
CA ASN A 221 1.31 2.76 1.41
C ASN A 221 1.91 2.28 2.73
N THR A 222 1.09 1.57 3.52
CA THR A 222 1.45 1.06 4.85
C THR A 222 2.77 0.28 4.91
N GLY A 223 3.42 0.35 6.08
CA GLY A 223 4.71 -0.25 6.38
C GLY A 223 5.90 0.53 5.81
N THR A 224 5.69 1.78 5.39
CA THR A 224 6.72 2.58 4.69
C THR A 224 7.25 3.69 5.59
N VAL A 225 8.57 3.75 5.78
CA VAL A 225 9.21 4.69 6.73
C VAL A 225 10.50 5.29 6.16
N ASN A 226 10.75 6.58 6.40
CA ASN A 226 11.89 7.35 5.91
C ASN A 226 11.89 7.48 4.37
N ILE A 227 11.14 8.46 3.88
CA ILE A 227 10.95 8.72 2.46
C ILE A 227 11.33 10.16 2.17
N ASN A 228 12.16 10.37 1.14
CA ASN A 228 12.51 11.67 0.62
C ASN A 228 12.19 11.73 -0.88
N ILE A 229 11.32 12.66 -1.26
CA ILE A 229 10.89 12.89 -2.63
C ILE A 229 11.24 14.34 -2.97
N THR A 230 12.05 14.56 -4.01
CA THR A 230 12.46 15.93 -4.34
C THR A 230 12.55 16.19 -5.84
N ARG A 231 12.13 17.38 -6.30
CA ARG A 231 12.22 17.78 -7.71
C ARG A 231 11.51 16.79 -8.65
N ILE A 232 10.28 16.44 -8.31
CA ILE A 232 9.38 15.66 -9.17
C ILE A 232 8.48 16.61 -9.93
N ASN A 233 8.43 16.45 -11.26
CA ASN A 233 7.41 17.06 -12.09
C ASN A 233 6.27 16.06 -12.25
N CYS A 234 5.22 16.24 -11.46
CA CYS A 234 4.05 15.39 -11.41
C CYS A 234 2.91 16.03 -12.20
N GLY A 235 2.41 15.35 -13.22
CA GLY A 235 1.14 15.71 -13.81
C GLY A 235 1.08 15.68 -15.34
N PRO A 236 -0.09 15.31 -15.92
CA PRO A 236 -1.36 15.04 -15.24
C PRO A 236 -1.34 13.76 -14.38
N GLY A 237 -2.35 13.60 -13.50
CA GLY A 237 -2.44 12.50 -12.52
C GLY A 237 -3.10 12.92 -11.20
N HIS A 238 -2.96 12.13 -10.13
CA HIS A 238 -3.61 12.35 -8.83
C HIS A 238 -2.70 12.93 -7.74
N GLY A 239 -1.48 13.35 -8.07
CA GLY A 239 -0.55 13.99 -7.14
C GLY A 239 0.35 13.00 -6.40
N ILE A 240 0.92 13.43 -5.27
CA ILE A 240 1.70 12.56 -4.39
C ILE A 240 0.83 12.24 -3.17
N SER A 241 0.57 10.95 -2.96
CA SER A 241 -0.40 10.47 -2.00
C SER A 241 0.24 9.60 -0.92
N VAL A 242 -0.10 9.86 0.34
CA VAL A 242 0.06 8.93 1.44
C VAL A 242 -1.25 8.14 1.60
N GLY A 243 -1.17 6.83 1.43
CA GLY A 243 -2.29 5.90 1.51
C GLY A 243 -2.82 5.39 0.17
N SER A 244 -3.97 4.72 0.14
CA SER A 244 -4.95 4.68 1.23
C SER A 244 -4.53 3.81 2.42
N LEU A 245 -4.62 4.34 3.63
CA LEU A 245 -4.24 3.64 4.87
C LEU A 245 -5.46 3.10 5.62
N GLY A 246 -5.31 1.99 6.34
CA GLY A 246 -6.34 1.47 7.25
C GLY A 246 -7.50 0.73 6.59
N ALA A 247 -7.38 0.35 5.32
CA ALA A 247 -8.46 -0.33 4.60
C ALA A 247 -8.88 -1.62 5.33
N GLN A 248 -10.19 -1.83 5.51
CA GLN A 248 -10.75 -2.98 6.25
C GLN A 248 -10.43 -2.98 7.75
N GLY A 249 -10.15 -1.80 8.32
CA GLY A 249 -9.88 -1.63 9.75
C GLY A 249 -8.58 -2.25 10.22
N VAL A 250 -7.62 -2.41 9.31
CA VAL A 250 -6.28 -2.92 9.65
C VAL A 250 -5.39 -1.80 10.16
N ASP A 251 -4.40 -2.17 10.98
CA ASP A 251 -3.31 -1.27 11.36
C ASP A 251 -2.51 -0.83 10.13
N ALA A 252 -2.25 0.47 10.05
CA ALA A 252 -1.45 1.07 9.00
C ALA A 252 -0.42 2.06 9.53
N VAL A 253 0.82 1.93 9.06
CA VAL A 253 1.94 2.74 9.54
C VAL A 253 2.65 3.41 8.37
N VAL A 254 2.71 4.74 8.38
CA VAL A 254 3.60 5.53 7.54
C VAL A 254 4.27 6.61 8.40
N SER A 255 5.58 6.82 8.25
CA SER A 255 6.22 7.94 8.95
C SER A 255 7.48 8.46 8.28
N ASN A 256 7.84 9.69 8.63
CA ASN A 256 9.04 10.39 8.17
C ASN A 256 9.04 10.51 6.63
N VAL A 257 8.03 11.19 6.10
CA VAL A 257 7.89 11.47 4.67
C VAL A 257 8.22 12.93 4.42
N GLN A 258 9.17 13.21 3.55
CA GLN A 258 9.52 14.56 3.13
C GLN A 258 9.35 14.68 1.61
N VAL A 259 8.55 15.64 1.17
CA VAL A 259 8.30 15.94 -0.24
C VAL A 259 8.67 17.40 -0.48
N THR A 260 9.72 17.67 -1.25
CA THR A 260 10.20 19.05 -1.46
C THR A 260 10.39 19.43 -2.93
N HIS A 261 10.22 20.71 -3.25
CA HIS A 261 10.56 21.25 -4.58
C HIS A 261 9.86 20.52 -5.74
N CYS A 262 8.64 20.03 -5.51
CA CYS A 262 7.87 19.30 -6.52
C CYS A 262 6.88 20.23 -7.22
N THR A 263 6.58 19.91 -8.48
CA THR A 263 5.57 20.62 -9.27
C THR A 263 4.39 19.70 -9.52
N PHE A 264 3.18 20.18 -9.25
CA PHE A 264 1.92 19.54 -9.60
C PHE A 264 1.28 20.29 -10.77
N ASN A 265 1.30 19.70 -11.96
CA ASN A 265 0.86 20.32 -13.20
C ASN A 265 -0.36 19.61 -13.79
N GLN A 266 -1.52 20.27 -13.80
CA GLN A 266 -2.79 19.71 -14.27
C GLN A 266 -3.13 18.38 -13.56
N THR A 267 -2.82 18.30 -12.26
CA THR A 267 -3.17 17.15 -11.44
C THR A 267 -4.54 17.32 -10.79
N LYS A 268 -5.22 16.21 -10.53
CA LYS A 268 -6.44 16.18 -9.73
C LYS A 268 -6.18 16.57 -8.27
N ASN A 269 -5.05 16.17 -7.71
CA ASN A 269 -4.65 16.58 -6.35
C ASN A 269 -3.16 16.95 -6.34
N GLY A 270 -2.73 17.72 -5.35
CA GLY A 270 -1.32 17.99 -5.09
C GLY A 270 -0.78 17.06 -4.02
N ALA A 271 -0.63 17.59 -2.80
CA ALA A 271 -0.26 16.84 -1.61
C ALA A 271 -1.51 16.17 -1.00
N ARG A 272 -1.51 14.85 -0.88
CA ARG A 272 -2.69 14.10 -0.42
C ARG A 272 -2.36 13.10 0.68
N ILE A 273 -3.18 13.05 1.72
CA ILE A 273 -3.22 11.98 2.72
C ILE A 273 -4.62 11.39 2.72
N LYS A 274 -4.76 10.07 2.53
CA LYS A 274 -6.04 9.37 2.45
C LYS A 274 -6.08 8.15 3.38
N THR A 275 -7.06 8.09 4.27
CA THR A 275 -7.26 6.96 5.20
C THR A 275 -8.71 6.49 5.18
N TRP A 276 -8.92 5.20 5.43
CA TRP A 276 -10.25 4.62 5.50
C TRP A 276 -10.86 4.81 6.90
N PRO A 277 -12.18 5.07 7.00
CA PRO A 277 -12.92 4.96 8.25
C PRO A 277 -12.74 3.58 8.90
N GLY A 278 -12.61 3.53 10.22
CA GLY A 278 -12.38 2.31 10.99
C GLY A 278 -10.93 1.81 10.95
N GLY A 279 -10.03 2.49 10.23
CA GLY A 279 -8.61 2.15 10.18
C GLY A 279 -7.90 2.34 11.51
N GLU A 280 -6.77 1.66 11.72
CA GLU A 280 -5.93 1.79 12.92
C GLU A 280 -4.49 2.17 12.55
N GLY A 281 -3.66 2.50 13.54
CA GLY A 281 -2.26 2.84 13.36
C GLY A 281 -2.01 4.34 13.22
N TYR A 282 -1.01 4.75 12.45
CA TYR A 282 -0.63 6.16 12.31
C TYR A 282 0.01 6.55 10.97
N ALA A 283 -0.19 7.80 10.59
CA ALA A 283 0.57 8.52 9.57
C ALA A 283 1.16 9.78 10.22
N LYS A 284 2.49 9.81 10.45
CA LYS A 284 3.10 10.90 11.23
C LYS A 284 4.41 11.44 10.67
N ASN A 285 4.73 12.68 11.02
CA ASN A 285 5.93 13.37 10.58
C ASN A 285 6.04 13.37 9.04
N ILE A 286 5.10 14.10 8.42
CA ILE A 286 4.95 14.16 6.96
C ILE A 286 5.01 15.63 6.55
N SER A 287 5.97 15.97 5.70
CA SER A 287 6.10 17.33 5.18
C SER A 287 6.01 17.40 3.66
N PHE A 288 5.30 18.42 3.19
CA PHE A 288 5.27 18.87 1.82
C PHE A 288 5.72 20.33 1.80
N GLU A 289 6.85 20.60 1.15
CA GLU A 289 7.54 21.88 1.25
C GLU A 289 7.96 22.42 -0.12
N ASN A 290 7.85 23.74 -0.33
CA ASN A 290 8.26 24.40 -1.58
C ASN A 290 7.61 23.78 -2.82
N ILE A 291 6.28 23.78 -2.85
CA ILE A 291 5.48 23.12 -3.89
C ILE A 291 4.99 24.14 -4.91
N THR A 292 5.20 23.84 -6.19
CA THR A 292 4.66 24.64 -7.31
C THR A 292 3.39 23.99 -7.86
N LEU A 293 2.33 24.79 -8.01
CA LEU A 293 1.02 24.35 -8.50
C LEU A 293 0.72 25.02 -9.84
N ILE A 294 0.41 24.21 -10.85
CA ILE A 294 -0.01 24.69 -12.16
C ILE A 294 -1.35 24.04 -12.46
N ASN A 295 -2.44 24.78 -12.29
CA ASN A 295 -3.79 24.30 -12.54
C ASN A 295 -4.12 22.96 -11.82
N ALA A 296 -3.67 22.79 -10.57
CA ALA A 296 -3.97 21.60 -9.79
C ALA A 296 -5.39 21.70 -9.20
N GLN A 297 -6.22 20.66 -9.31
CA GLN A 297 -7.62 20.75 -8.87
C GLN A 297 -7.72 20.84 -7.34
N ASN A 298 -7.20 19.87 -6.58
CA ASN A 298 -7.18 19.92 -5.12
C ASN A 298 -5.72 19.96 -4.58
N PRO A 299 -5.08 21.14 -4.51
CA PRO A 299 -3.69 21.28 -4.08
C PRO A 299 -3.29 20.56 -2.79
N ILE A 300 -4.11 20.63 -1.74
CA ILE A 300 -3.82 20.05 -0.43
C ILE A 300 -5.04 19.28 0.05
N ILE A 301 -4.87 17.99 0.34
CA ILE A 301 -5.93 17.12 0.86
C ILE A 301 -5.47 16.29 2.05
N ILE A 302 -6.28 16.28 3.11
CA ILE A 302 -6.39 15.18 4.07
C ILE A 302 -7.83 14.67 4.01
N ASP A 303 -8.01 13.38 3.75
CA ASP A 303 -9.32 12.72 3.70
C ASP A 303 -9.29 11.42 4.52
N GLN A 304 -9.83 11.47 5.74
CA GLN A 304 -10.00 10.29 6.59
C GLN A 304 -11.32 9.54 6.35
N HIS A 305 -12.14 10.03 5.42
CA HIS A 305 -13.40 9.40 5.02
C HIS A 305 -13.31 8.75 3.65
N TYR A 306 -12.10 8.31 3.27
CA TYR A 306 -11.83 7.74 1.96
C TYR A 306 -12.59 6.44 1.77
N ILE A 307 -13.49 6.40 0.77
CA ILE A 307 -14.26 5.22 0.40
C ILE A 307 -14.13 4.99 -1.11
N ASN A 308 -13.71 3.78 -1.49
CA ASN A 308 -13.81 3.33 -2.87
C ASN A 308 -15.19 2.71 -3.12
N LYS A 309 -15.82 3.04 -4.25
CA LYS A 309 -17.21 2.70 -4.62
C LYS A 309 -17.58 1.26 -4.22
N GLY A 310 -18.64 1.10 -3.43
CA GLY A 310 -19.26 -0.19 -3.14
C GLY A 310 -18.89 -0.87 -1.81
N ARG A 311 -18.13 -0.22 -0.92
CA ARG A 311 -17.92 -0.73 0.44
C ARG A 311 -18.83 0.00 1.44
N PRO A 312 -19.55 -0.73 2.32
CA PRO A 312 -20.39 -0.11 3.33
C PRO A 312 -19.55 0.74 4.28
N TYR A 313 -20.14 1.83 4.78
CA TYR A 313 -19.59 2.62 5.88
C TYR A 313 -19.30 1.67 7.05
N ALA A 314 -18.03 1.55 7.45
CA ALA A 314 -17.73 1.10 8.79
C ALA A 314 -18.22 2.21 9.73
N ILE A 315 -18.84 1.83 10.85
CA ILE A 315 -19.03 2.77 11.96
C ILE A 315 -17.63 3.26 12.34
N GLU A 316 -17.46 4.58 12.48
CA GLU A 316 -16.18 5.21 12.80
C GLU A 316 -15.82 4.95 14.27
N GLU A 317 -15.51 3.69 14.61
CA GLU A 317 -15.08 3.27 15.95
C GLU A 317 -13.57 3.51 16.17
N SER A 318 -12.82 3.64 15.07
CA SER A 318 -11.39 3.97 15.05
C SER A 318 -11.02 4.74 13.78
N ALA A 319 -9.89 5.43 13.81
CA ALA A 319 -9.28 6.02 12.64
C ALA A 319 -7.75 5.99 12.76
N VAL A 320 -7.06 5.98 11.61
CA VAL A 320 -5.59 6.10 11.55
C VAL A 320 -5.19 7.44 12.15
N ALA A 321 -4.34 7.47 13.17
CA ALA A 321 -3.93 8.73 13.79
C ALA A 321 -3.03 9.53 12.82
N ILE A 322 -3.39 10.77 12.53
CA ILE A 322 -2.60 11.69 11.68
C ILE A 322 -2.00 12.77 12.57
N SER A 323 -0.67 12.88 12.61
CA SER A 323 0.01 13.89 13.42
C SER A 323 1.29 14.43 12.78
N ASP A 324 1.73 15.62 13.21
CA ASP A 324 2.99 16.24 12.78
C ASP A 324 3.05 16.40 11.25
N ILE A 325 2.08 17.12 10.69
CA ILE A 325 1.93 17.32 9.25
C ILE A 325 2.28 18.76 8.88
N ASN A 326 3.24 18.94 7.98
CA ASN A 326 3.67 20.27 7.54
C ASN A 326 3.33 20.47 6.06
N PHE A 327 2.50 21.47 5.76
CA PHE A 327 2.29 21.98 4.40
C PHE A 327 2.88 23.39 4.32
N VAL A 328 4.05 23.55 3.71
CA VAL A 328 4.78 24.82 3.74
C VAL A 328 5.20 25.28 2.35
N GLY A 329 4.96 26.55 2.02
CA GLY A 329 5.46 27.15 0.78
C GLY A 329 4.80 26.58 -0.48
N PHE A 330 3.46 26.54 -0.50
CA PHE A 330 2.69 26.17 -1.69
C PHE A 330 2.42 27.42 -2.51
N ARG A 331 2.76 27.42 -3.81
CA ARG A 331 2.58 28.58 -4.69
C ARG A 331 2.00 28.18 -6.03
N GLY A 332 1.05 28.96 -6.53
CA GLY A 332 0.57 28.87 -7.92
C GLY A 332 -0.95 28.83 -8.05
N THR A 333 -1.45 27.99 -8.96
CA THR A 333 -2.85 28.05 -9.40
C THR A 333 -3.62 26.76 -9.20
N THR A 334 -4.92 26.91 -8.92
CA THR A 334 -5.90 25.82 -8.82
C THR A 334 -7.08 26.00 -9.78
N SER A 335 -7.64 24.90 -10.26
CA SER A 335 -8.91 24.89 -11.02
C SER A 335 -10.15 24.74 -10.14
N SER A 336 -10.01 24.31 -8.88
CA SER A 336 -11.15 24.09 -7.98
C SER A 336 -11.31 25.24 -7.02
N LYS A 337 -12.57 25.64 -6.78
CA LYS A 337 -12.89 26.61 -5.73
C LYS A 337 -12.42 26.09 -4.37
N ASP A 338 -12.73 24.83 -4.05
CA ASP A 338 -12.24 24.16 -2.85
C ASP A 338 -10.82 23.65 -3.09
N ALA A 339 -9.84 24.48 -2.77
CA ALA A 339 -8.44 24.21 -3.06
C ALA A 339 -7.75 23.37 -1.97
N ILE A 340 -8.21 23.54 -0.73
CA ILE A 340 -7.67 22.86 0.44
C ILE A 340 -8.83 22.16 1.14
N ILE A 341 -8.69 20.85 1.33
CA ILE A 341 -9.72 20.02 1.96
C ILE A 341 -9.04 19.20 3.06
N LEU A 342 -9.33 19.51 4.31
CA LEU A 342 -8.80 18.82 5.48
C LEU A 342 -9.97 18.23 6.26
N ARG A 343 -10.29 16.97 6.01
CA ARG A 343 -11.38 16.25 6.65
C ARG A 343 -10.81 15.12 7.48
N CYS A 344 -10.69 15.39 8.77
CA CYS A 344 -10.19 14.43 9.74
C CYS A 344 -11.33 13.80 10.52
N SER A 345 -11.01 12.70 11.20
CA SER A 345 -11.95 11.93 12.01
C SER A 345 -12.39 12.72 13.25
N GLU A 346 -13.68 12.67 13.59
CA GLU A 346 -14.22 13.29 14.81
C GLU A 346 -13.74 12.58 16.08
N ILE A 347 -13.48 11.27 16.00
CA ILE A 347 -12.99 10.49 17.14
C ILE A 347 -11.46 10.52 17.26
N THR A 348 -10.75 10.86 16.19
CA THR A 348 -9.29 10.96 16.15
C THR A 348 -8.89 12.12 15.25
N HIS A 349 -8.98 13.33 15.80
CA HIS A 349 -8.59 14.56 15.12
C HIS A 349 -7.16 14.46 14.56
N CYS A 350 -6.92 15.15 13.45
CA CYS A 350 -5.55 15.39 13.01
C CYS A 350 -4.86 16.36 13.97
N LYS A 351 -3.64 16.06 14.38
CA LYS A 351 -2.89 16.88 15.36
C LYS A 351 -1.63 17.48 14.77
N ASP A 352 -1.21 18.59 15.33
CA ASP A 352 0.05 19.25 14.99
C ASP A 352 0.20 19.50 13.47
N VAL A 353 -0.91 19.94 12.85
CA VAL A 353 -0.92 20.32 11.43
C VAL A 353 -0.45 21.77 11.30
N VAL A 354 0.61 21.99 10.51
CA VAL A 354 1.15 23.32 10.21
C VAL A 354 0.90 23.66 8.76
N MET A 355 0.35 24.85 8.52
CA MET A 355 0.12 25.39 7.19
C MET A 355 0.68 26.81 7.07
N ASP A 356 1.80 26.98 6.36
CA ASP A 356 2.49 28.28 6.28
C ASP A 356 2.95 28.58 4.85
N GLY A 357 2.88 29.84 4.42
CA GLY A 357 3.30 30.26 3.10
C GLY A 357 2.46 29.68 1.96
N ILE A 358 1.14 29.64 2.15
CA ILE A 358 0.17 29.15 1.18
C ILE A 358 -0.33 30.30 0.30
N ASP A 359 0.22 30.38 -0.91
CA ASP A 359 -0.10 31.37 -1.94
C ASP A 359 -0.76 30.69 -3.15
N ILE A 360 -2.05 30.43 -3.03
CA ILE A 360 -2.85 29.74 -4.05
C ILE A 360 -3.93 30.68 -4.57
N THR A 361 -4.03 30.78 -5.90
CA THR A 361 -5.07 31.53 -6.58
C THR A 361 -5.82 30.64 -7.56
N MET A 362 -7.09 30.95 -7.84
CA MET A 362 -7.79 30.26 -8.92
C MET A 362 -7.19 30.65 -10.27
N VAL A 363 -7.23 29.75 -11.26
CA VAL A 363 -6.80 30.05 -12.64
C VAL A 363 -7.56 31.25 -13.23
N ASN A 364 -8.82 31.45 -12.83
CA ASN A 364 -9.63 32.60 -13.26
C ASN A 364 -9.42 33.88 -12.44
N GLY A 365 -8.42 33.92 -11.55
CA GLY A 365 -8.14 35.05 -10.65
C GLY A 365 -9.05 35.13 -9.42
N GLY A 366 -10.01 34.22 -9.27
CA GLY A 366 -10.84 34.10 -8.07
C GLY A 366 -10.07 33.68 -6.82
N LYS A 367 -10.67 33.92 -5.65
CA LYS A 367 -10.15 33.45 -4.37
C LYS A 367 -10.59 32.00 -4.10
N PRO A 368 -9.67 31.08 -3.79
CA PRO A 368 -10.03 29.73 -3.39
C PRO A 368 -10.62 29.71 -1.97
N THR A 369 -11.25 28.60 -1.63
CA THR A 369 -11.80 28.27 -0.31
C THR A 369 -11.07 27.09 0.31
N VAL A 370 -11.22 26.97 1.63
CA VAL A 370 -10.70 25.87 2.43
C VAL A 370 -11.86 25.22 3.17
N ASP A 371 -11.90 23.90 3.15
CA ASP A 371 -12.76 23.08 3.99
C ASP A 371 -11.88 22.41 5.06
N CYS A 372 -12.21 22.59 6.34
CA CYS A 372 -11.39 22.14 7.46
C CYS A 372 -12.28 21.62 8.58
N GLN A 373 -12.10 20.36 8.96
CA GLN A 373 -12.92 19.65 9.95
C GLN A 373 -12.03 18.76 10.81
N TYR A 374 -12.14 18.95 12.13
CA TYR A 374 -11.45 18.13 13.15
C TYR A 374 -9.91 18.14 13.03
N VAL A 375 -9.34 19.31 12.75
CA VAL A 375 -7.90 19.54 12.63
C VAL A 375 -7.42 20.46 13.73
N ASP A 376 -6.53 19.95 14.58
CA ASP A 376 -5.79 20.74 15.56
C ASP A 376 -4.45 21.15 14.93
N GLY A 377 -4.28 22.45 14.68
CA GLY A 377 -3.15 22.96 13.92
C GLY A 377 -2.89 24.44 14.11
N LYS A 378 -1.91 24.96 13.37
CA LYS A 378 -1.53 26.37 13.37
C LYS A 378 -1.15 26.86 11.98
N SER A 379 -1.31 28.16 11.77
CA SER A 379 -0.88 28.87 10.57
C SER A 379 -0.45 30.28 10.93
N ASN A 380 0.62 30.74 10.30
CA ASN A 380 1.08 32.13 10.34
C ASN A 380 0.53 32.94 9.14
N ASP A 381 -0.22 32.31 8.23
CA ASP A 381 -0.76 32.98 7.05
C ASP A 381 -1.97 33.85 7.41
N VAL A 382 -1.84 35.15 7.14
CA VAL A 382 -2.88 36.16 7.42
C VAL A 382 -3.98 36.25 6.35
N ASN A 383 -3.94 35.39 5.32
CA ASN A 383 -4.88 35.39 4.21
C ASN A 383 -5.80 34.16 4.22
N LEU A 384 -5.59 33.20 3.30
CA LEU A 384 -6.45 32.04 3.06
C LEU A 384 -6.73 31.21 4.32
N MET A 385 -5.78 31.20 5.27
CA MET A 385 -5.82 30.40 6.50
C MET A 385 -6.24 31.18 7.75
N HIS A 386 -6.36 32.51 7.67
CA HIS A 386 -6.57 33.39 8.84
C HIS A 386 -7.85 33.05 9.62
N SER A 387 -8.95 32.72 8.93
CA SER A 387 -10.22 32.37 9.58
C SER A 387 -10.26 30.96 10.16
N ILE A 388 -9.28 30.10 9.88
CA ILE A 388 -9.34 28.66 10.19
C ILE A 388 -8.67 28.37 11.53
N PHE A 389 -7.49 28.96 11.77
CA PHE A 389 -6.68 28.65 12.95
C PHE A 389 -6.67 29.75 14.03
N LEU A 390 -7.32 30.90 13.80
CA LEU A 390 -7.39 32.01 14.79
C LEU A 390 -8.69 32.07 15.61
N ILE A 391 -9.70 31.25 15.31
CA ILE A 391 -10.97 31.23 16.09
C ILE A 391 -10.78 30.56 17.48
N GLY A 392 -9.62 29.93 17.75
CA GLY A 392 -9.30 29.34 19.05
C GLY A 392 -8.88 30.30 20.17
N GLN A 393 -8.83 31.62 19.94
CA GLN A 393 -8.38 32.59 20.98
C GLN A 393 -9.48 33.30 21.76
N THR A 394 -10.77 33.03 21.52
CA THR A 394 -11.85 33.58 22.37
C THR A 394 -12.35 32.54 23.38
N THR A 395 -11.82 32.64 24.60
CA THR A 395 -12.41 32.19 25.88
C THR A 395 -13.08 30.81 25.89
N HIS A 396 -12.30 29.73 25.89
CA HIS A 396 -12.76 28.51 26.57
C HIS A 396 -12.57 28.68 28.08
N GLN A 397 -13.67 29.02 28.78
CA GLN A 397 -13.77 28.69 30.20
C GLN A 397 -13.63 27.16 30.35
N PRO A 398 -12.89 26.67 31.36
CA PRO A 398 -12.77 25.24 31.58
C PRO A 398 -14.11 24.73 32.15
N VAL A 399 -15.00 24.24 31.28
CA VAL A 399 -16.10 23.40 31.72
C VAL A 399 -15.49 22.03 32.04
N ARG A 400 -15.45 21.68 33.32
CA ARG A 400 -15.24 20.30 33.76
C ARG A 400 -16.34 19.43 33.16
N SER A 401 -16.04 18.75 32.05
CA SER A 401 -16.80 17.57 31.66
C SER A 401 -16.38 16.42 32.57
N VAL A 402 -17.29 15.92 33.40
CA VAL A 402 -17.13 14.62 34.05
C VAL A 402 -17.33 13.57 32.95
N SER A 403 -16.25 13.20 32.28
CA SER A 403 -16.24 12.06 31.37
C SER A 403 -16.09 10.78 32.20
N LEU A 404 -17.15 9.97 32.27
CA LEU A 404 -17.02 8.57 32.68
C LEU A 404 -16.17 7.83 31.63
N PRO A 405 -15.18 7.01 32.02
CA PRO A 405 -14.30 6.35 31.08
C PRO A 405 -14.96 5.13 30.42
N SER A 406 -15.25 5.21 29.12
CA SER A 406 -15.59 4.04 28.28
C SER A 406 -14.34 3.23 27.91
N ARG A 407 -13.59 2.74 28.90
CA ARG A 407 -12.52 1.77 28.63
C ARG A 407 -13.14 0.40 28.35
N ILE A 408 -13.18 0.01 27.09
CA ILE A 408 -13.51 -1.37 26.71
C ILE A 408 -12.46 -2.31 27.31
N HIS A 409 -12.91 -3.22 28.16
CA HIS A 409 -12.02 -4.09 28.94
C HIS A 409 -11.17 -5.00 28.03
N PRO A 410 -9.86 -5.18 28.26
CA PRO A 410 -8.99 -6.00 27.40
C PRO A 410 -9.45 -7.44 27.17
N PHE A 411 -10.31 -7.98 28.04
CA PHE A 411 -10.90 -9.31 27.89
C PHE A 411 -12.10 -9.35 26.91
N SER A 412 -12.90 -8.29 26.79
CA SER A 412 -13.99 -8.24 25.81
C SER A 412 -13.43 -8.12 24.38
N VAL A 413 -12.31 -7.41 24.23
CA VAL A 413 -11.53 -7.33 22.98
C VAL A 413 -10.99 -8.72 22.58
N LYS A 414 -10.38 -9.46 23.53
CA LYS A 414 -9.88 -10.82 23.27
C LYS A 414 -11.00 -11.81 22.91
N LEU A 415 -12.15 -11.70 23.57
CA LEU A 415 -13.32 -12.55 23.29
C LEU A 415 -13.90 -12.28 21.90
N ARG A 416 -14.05 -11.01 21.50
CA ARG A 416 -14.50 -10.62 20.14
C ARG A 416 -13.52 -11.08 19.06
N ALA A 417 -12.22 -10.98 19.31
CA ALA A 417 -11.20 -11.45 18.39
C ALA A 417 -11.24 -12.97 18.18
N ALA A 418 -11.44 -13.76 19.25
CA ALA A 418 -11.59 -15.21 19.15
C ALA A 418 -12.88 -15.62 18.40
N LEU A 419 -13.99 -14.91 18.64
CA LEU A 419 -15.25 -15.10 17.93
C LEU A 419 -15.13 -14.83 16.42
N ASN A 420 -14.46 -13.73 16.05
CA ASN A 420 -14.24 -13.39 14.64
C ASN A 420 -13.39 -14.44 13.93
N ARG A 421 -12.31 -14.95 14.55
CA ARG A 421 -11.49 -16.04 13.99
C ARG A 421 -12.30 -17.31 13.72
N PHE A 422 -13.19 -17.69 14.64
CA PHE A 422 -14.04 -18.87 14.48
C PHE A 422 -15.09 -18.69 13.37
N SER A 423 -15.70 -17.49 13.26
CA SER A 423 -16.66 -17.16 12.21
C SER A 423 -16.04 -17.21 10.80
N ILE A 424 -14.77 -16.81 10.68
CA ILE A 424 -14.00 -16.85 9.42
C ILE A 424 -13.73 -18.30 9.00
N TRP A 425 -13.34 -19.17 9.94
CA TRP A 425 -13.16 -20.60 9.68
C TRP A 425 -14.47 -21.27 9.20
N GLN A 426 -15.62 -20.91 9.78
CA GLN A 426 -16.92 -21.44 9.38
C GLN A 426 -17.35 -21.00 7.96
N ARG A 427 -17.10 -19.75 7.59
CA ARG A 427 -17.36 -19.25 6.21
C ARG A 427 -16.43 -19.91 5.18
N SER A 428 -15.23 -20.26 5.59
CA SER A 428 -14.23 -20.95 4.76
C SER A 428 -14.54 -22.43 4.57
N SER A 429 -15.24 -23.07 5.52
CA SER A 429 -15.64 -24.48 5.44
C SER A 429 -17.00 -24.69 4.74
N SER A 430 -17.84 -23.66 4.67
CA SER A 430 -19.14 -23.69 3.97
C SER A 430 -19.07 -23.34 2.48
N SER A 431 -17.91 -22.89 1.99
CA SER A 431 -17.63 -22.53 0.60
C SER A 431 -16.98 -23.65 -0.22
N ILE A 432 -16.76 -24.84 0.36
CA ILE A 432 -16.17 -25.99 -0.33
C ILE A 432 -17.30 -26.92 -0.78
N SER A 433 -17.57 -26.94 -2.09
CA SER A 433 -18.51 -27.87 -2.72
C SER A 433 -18.02 -29.32 -2.66
N VAL A 434 -19.00 -30.21 -2.54
CA VAL A 434 -18.95 -31.68 -2.45
C VAL A 434 -17.96 -32.33 -3.45
N SER A 435 -16.73 -32.61 -3.02
CA SER A 435 -15.88 -33.72 -3.53
C SER A 435 -14.49 -33.82 -2.88
N VAL A 436 -14.07 -32.87 -2.04
CA VAL A 436 -12.77 -32.97 -1.35
C VAL A 436 -12.97 -33.51 0.06
N SER A 437 -12.28 -34.61 0.41
CA SER A 437 -12.34 -35.17 1.75
C SER A 437 -11.93 -34.12 2.78
N PHE A 438 -12.80 -33.88 3.76
CA PHE A 438 -12.55 -33.01 4.90
C PHE A 438 -11.23 -33.41 5.60
N GLY A 439 -10.18 -32.60 5.46
CA GLY A 439 -8.87 -32.88 6.05
C GLY A 439 -8.92 -32.83 7.58
N SER A 440 -8.22 -33.75 8.24
CA SER A 440 -8.05 -33.77 9.70
C SER A 440 -7.51 -32.44 10.26
N GLU A 441 -6.72 -31.71 9.48
CA GLU A 441 -6.17 -30.39 9.82
C GLU A 441 -7.24 -29.31 9.98
N THR A 442 -8.26 -29.27 9.12
CA THR A 442 -9.34 -28.26 9.23
C THR A 442 -10.20 -28.50 10.47
N LEU A 443 -10.43 -29.77 10.81
CA LEU A 443 -11.10 -30.18 12.06
C LEU A 443 -10.27 -29.83 13.29
N LEU A 444 -8.94 -30.04 13.23
CA LEU A 444 -8.03 -29.68 14.30
C LEU A 444 -8.03 -28.16 14.56
N VAL A 445 -7.96 -27.35 13.51
CA VAL A 445 -8.05 -25.88 13.61
C VAL A 445 -9.39 -25.44 14.21
N GLY A 446 -10.49 -26.08 13.80
CA GLY A 446 -11.81 -25.82 14.39
C GLY A 446 -11.86 -26.14 15.89
N LEU A 447 -11.32 -27.29 16.31
CA LEU A 447 -11.25 -27.68 17.72
C LEU A 447 -10.34 -26.77 18.56
N MET A 448 -9.21 -26.32 17.99
CA MET A 448 -8.29 -25.39 18.65
C MET A 448 -8.96 -24.04 18.91
N ASN A 449 -9.66 -23.49 17.91
CA ASN A 449 -10.40 -22.23 18.07
C ASN A 449 -11.55 -22.37 19.08
N LEU A 450 -12.24 -23.52 19.12
CA LEU A 450 -13.30 -23.78 20.09
C LEU A 450 -12.75 -23.85 21.53
N ASN A 451 -11.58 -24.46 21.69
CA ASN A 451 -10.88 -24.56 22.97
C ASN A 451 -10.39 -23.18 23.45
N GLU A 452 -9.89 -22.34 22.54
CA GLU A 452 -9.51 -20.95 22.83
C GLU A 452 -10.72 -20.14 23.31
N LEU A 453 -11.86 -20.25 22.62
CA LEU A 453 -13.10 -19.59 22.99
C LEU A 453 -13.60 -20.05 24.37
N TYR A 454 -13.60 -21.36 24.63
CA TYR A 454 -13.96 -21.93 25.93
C TYR A 454 -13.02 -21.43 27.04
N GLY A 455 -11.71 -21.37 26.78
CA GLY A 455 -10.72 -20.83 27.71
C GLY A 455 -10.94 -19.35 28.04
N CYS A 456 -11.36 -18.55 27.05
CA CYS A 456 -11.75 -17.15 27.26
C CYS A 456 -13.00 -17.03 28.13
N MET A 457 -14.03 -17.85 27.88
CA MET A 457 -15.26 -17.86 28.68
C MET A 457 -15.01 -18.32 30.12
N HIS A 458 -14.22 -19.36 30.32
CA HIS A 458 -13.89 -19.86 31.66
C HIS A 458 -13.10 -18.83 32.48
N LYS A 459 -12.11 -18.16 31.87
CA LYS A 459 -11.34 -17.09 32.56
C LYS A 459 -12.19 -15.86 32.89
N LEU A 460 -13.18 -15.56 32.06
CA LEU A 460 -14.13 -14.48 32.32
C LEU A 460 -15.01 -14.81 33.54
N LEU A 461 -15.58 -16.02 33.58
CA LEU A 461 -16.42 -16.50 34.68
C LEU A 461 -15.64 -16.60 36.00
N GLU A 462 -14.36 -16.95 35.93
CA GLU A 462 -13.50 -17.08 37.11
C GLU A 462 -12.86 -15.74 37.55
N SER A 463 -13.09 -14.65 36.83
CA SER A 463 -12.44 -13.37 37.09
C SER A 463 -12.85 -12.77 38.44
N PRO A 464 -11.94 -12.06 39.14
CA PRO A 464 -12.25 -11.40 40.42
C PRO A 464 -13.45 -10.46 40.31
N TYR A 465 -13.62 -9.82 39.14
CA TYR A 465 -14.72 -8.91 38.84
C TYR A 465 -16.07 -9.66 38.83
N VAL A 466 -16.22 -10.71 38.02
CA VAL A 466 -17.47 -11.50 37.95
C VAL A 466 -17.77 -12.17 39.30
N LYS A 467 -16.75 -12.64 40.01
CA LYS A 467 -16.90 -13.24 41.35
C LYS A 467 -17.29 -12.24 42.44
N HIS A 468 -16.87 -10.98 42.33
CA HIS A 468 -17.21 -9.93 43.27
C HIS A 468 -18.60 -9.32 42.99
N THR A 469 -19.02 -9.19 41.73
CA THR A 469 -20.29 -8.53 41.38
C THR A 469 -21.52 -9.44 41.51
N LEU A 470 -21.39 -10.76 41.27
CA LEU A 470 -22.51 -11.73 41.36
C LEU A 470 -23.19 -11.82 42.75
N PRO A 471 -22.45 -11.84 43.87
CA PRO A 471 -23.05 -11.91 45.20
C PRO A 471 -23.71 -10.59 45.64
N HIS A 472 -23.15 -9.44 45.25
CA HIS A 472 -23.66 -8.11 45.60
C HIS A 472 -25.03 -7.84 44.95
N HIS A 473 -25.27 -8.34 43.73
CA HIS A 473 -26.56 -8.20 43.05
C HIS A 473 -27.70 -9.00 43.74
N LYS A 474 -27.38 -10.07 44.49
CA LYS A 474 -28.38 -10.85 45.25
C LYS A 474 -28.86 -10.17 46.53
N LYS A 475 -28.21 -9.11 47.00
CA LYS A 475 -28.52 -8.45 48.29
C LYS A 475 -29.09 -7.03 48.18
N GLY A 476 -29.20 -6.46 46.98
CA GLY A 476 -29.98 -5.24 46.75
C GLY A 476 -29.50 -3.97 47.46
N GLU A 477 -28.19 -3.82 47.70
CA GLU A 477 -27.63 -2.55 48.21
C GLU A 477 -27.02 -1.73 47.06
N LEU A 478 -27.52 -0.49 46.90
CA LEU A 478 -27.22 0.44 45.82
C LEU A 478 -26.09 1.41 46.21
N LEU A 479 -25.01 1.42 45.42
CA LEU A 479 -24.03 2.51 45.33
C LEU A 479 -23.69 2.75 43.85
N GLU A 480 -23.28 3.97 43.49
CA GLU A 480 -23.05 4.38 42.08
C GLU A 480 -22.00 3.52 41.34
N ASP A 481 -21.02 2.93 42.03
CA ASP A 481 -20.08 1.95 41.44
C ASP A 481 -20.78 0.66 40.96
N SER A 482 -21.95 0.35 41.51
CA SER A 482 -22.78 -0.81 41.16
C SER A 482 -23.56 -0.58 39.87
N LEU A 483 -23.82 0.68 39.47
CA LEU A 483 -24.54 1.02 38.22
C LEU A 483 -23.65 0.86 37.00
N ASP A 484 -22.40 1.35 37.03
CA ASP A 484 -21.40 1.10 35.99
C ASP A 484 -21.07 -0.40 35.88
N GLY A 485 -20.99 -1.07 37.04
CA GLY A 485 -20.81 -2.52 37.10
C GLY A 485 -21.98 -3.31 36.51
N SER A 486 -23.22 -2.81 36.69
CA SER A 486 -24.46 -3.42 36.21
C SER A 486 -24.68 -3.22 34.72
N VAL A 487 -24.34 -2.06 34.15
CA VAL A 487 -24.41 -1.82 32.70
C VAL A 487 -23.38 -2.67 31.97
N LEU A 488 -22.14 -2.72 32.47
CA LEU A 488 -21.11 -3.60 31.89
C LEU A 488 -21.46 -5.09 32.06
N PHE A 489 -22.11 -5.47 33.17
CA PHE A 489 -22.59 -6.83 33.37
C PHE A 489 -23.76 -7.16 32.43
N LEU A 490 -24.67 -6.23 32.17
CA LEU A 490 -25.75 -6.39 31.19
C LEU A 490 -25.22 -6.55 29.77
N ASP A 491 -24.22 -5.76 29.36
CA ASP A 491 -23.56 -5.90 28.05
C ASP A 491 -22.84 -7.25 27.91
N VAL A 492 -22.16 -7.69 28.98
CA VAL A 492 -21.49 -9.00 29.00
C VAL A 492 -22.50 -10.15 29.01
N CYS A 493 -23.62 -10.01 29.73
CA CYS A 493 -24.68 -10.99 29.77
C CYS A 493 -25.44 -11.07 28.45
N GLU A 494 -25.65 -9.94 27.77
CA GLU A 494 -26.26 -9.89 26.43
C GLU A 494 -25.35 -10.56 25.39
N ALA A 495 -24.05 -10.20 25.39
CA ALA A 495 -23.07 -10.84 24.53
C ALA A 495 -22.91 -12.35 24.83
N ALA A 496 -22.97 -12.75 26.10
CA ALA A 496 -22.94 -14.16 26.50
C ALA A 496 -24.22 -14.90 26.10
N ARG A 497 -25.39 -14.26 26.20
CA ARG A 497 -26.68 -14.83 25.76
C ARG A 497 -26.67 -15.06 24.25
N GLU A 498 -26.23 -14.07 23.46
CA GLU A 498 -26.09 -14.21 22.02
C GLU A 498 -25.07 -15.30 21.64
N ALA A 499 -23.95 -15.36 22.35
CA ALA A 499 -22.95 -16.40 22.15
C ALA A 499 -23.48 -17.80 22.50
N ILE A 500 -24.27 -17.97 23.57
CA ILE A 500 -24.85 -19.26 23.95
C ILE A 500 -25.94 -19.69 22.97
N VAL A 501 -26.80 -18.76 22.53
CA VAL A 501 -27.83 -19.03 21.51
C VAL A 501 -27.16 -19.48 20.21
N SER A 502 -26.12 -18.75 19.78
CA SER A 502 -25.32 -19.11 18.62
C SER A 502 -24.63 -20.46 18.82
N LEU A 503 -23.92 -20.70 19.93
CA LEU A 503 -23.27 -21.98 20.22
C LEU A 503 -24.27 -23.16 20.16
N ARG A 504 -25.50 -22.97 20.65
CA ARG A 504 -26.55 -24.00 20.64
C ARG A 504 -27.03 -24.32 19.22
N GLU A 505 -27.21 -23.32 18.37
CA GLU A 505 -27.51 -23.53 16.95
C GLU A 505 -26.37 -24.24 16.23
N HIS A 506 -25.12 -23.88 16.55
CA HIS A 506 -23.93 -24.41 15.90
C HIS A 506 -23.60 -25.84 16.35
N VAL A 507 -23.82 -26.20 17.62
CA VAL A 507 -23.74 -27.59 18.11
C VAL A 507 -24.83 -28.45 17.47
N THR A 508 -26.03 -27.90 17.28
CA THR A 508 -27.12 -28.59 16.57
C THR A 508 -26.73 -28.85 15.11
N ASN A 509 -26.13 -27.87 14.42
CA ASN A 509 -25.62 -28.04 13.07
C ASN A 509 -24.46 -29.03 12.96
N LEU A 510 -23.49 -29.00 13.88
CA LEU A 510 -22.39 -29.96 13.92
C LEU A 510 -22.90 -31.39 14.16
N LYS A 511 -23.86 -31.56 15.07
CA LYS A 511 -24.53 -32.85 15.33
C LYS A 511 -25.28 -33.34 14.09
N SER A 512 -25.98 -32.45 13.37
CA SER A 512 -26.66 -32.79 12.11
C SER A 512 -25.69 -33.23 11.01
N THR A 513 -24.50 -32.59 10.95
CA THR A 513 -23.44 -32.88 9.97
C THR A 513 -22.76 -34.22 10.26
N LEU A 514 -22.48 -34.50 11.54
CA LEU A 514 -21.95 -35.80 11.99
C LEU A 514 -22.96 -36.93 11.77
N LEU A 515 -24.26 -36.67 11.97
CA LEU A 515 -25.33 -37.64 11.67
C LEU A 515 -25.45 -37.91 10.16
N ARG A 516 -25.36 -36.87 9.31
CA ARG A 516 -25.32 -37.02 7.84
C ARG A 516 -24.13 -37.86 7.37
N ARG A 517 -22.97 -37.71 8.02
CA ARG A 517 -21.77 -38.54 7.75
C ARG A 517 -21.98 -40.00 8.18
N LYS A 518 -22.65 -40.25 9.31
CA LYS A 518 -22.99 -41.60 9.79
C LYS A 518 -24.03 -42.32 8.92
N SER A 519 -24.95 -41.59 8.29
CA SER A 519 -25.92 -42.12 7.32
C SER A 519 -25.34 -42.35 5.92
N GLY A 520 -24.31 -41.58 5.51
CA GLY A 520 -23.58 -41.81 4.28
C GLY A 520 -22.76 -43.10 4.33
N VAL A 521 -22.08 -43.36 5.45
CA VAL A 521 -21.27 -44.58 5.66
C VAL A 521 -22.12 -45.86 5.73
N ARG A 522 -23.41 -45.79 6.08
CA ARG A 522 -24.32 -46.96 6.04
C ARG A 522 -24.89 -47.28 4.65
N ARG A 523 -24.81 -46.37 3.67
CA ARG A 523 -25.27 -46.60 2.29
C ARG A 523 -24.19 -47.14 1.36
N GLU A 524 -22.93 -47.14 1.79
CA GLU A 524 -21.79 -47.68 1.02
C GLU A 524 -21.34 -49.07 1.50
N GLY A 525 -22.07 -49.71 2.42
CA GLY A 525 -21.75 -51.02 2.98
C GLY A 525 -22.91 -52.01 3.02
N GLY A 526 -23.88 -51.88 2.11
CA GLY A 526 -25.01 -52.80 1.93
C GLY A 526 -24.98 -53.46 0.57
#